data_AF-A0AAV8ZS12-F1
#
_entry.id   AF-A0AAV8ZS12-F1
#
_cell.length_a   1.000
_cell.length_b   1.000
_cell.length_c   1.000
_cell.angle_alpha   90.00
_cell.angle_beta   90.00
_cell.angle_gamma   90.00
#
_symmetry.space_group_name_H-M   'P 1'
#
loop_
_entity.id
_entity.type
_entity.pdbx_description
1 polymer ?
#
loop_
_entity_poly.entity_id
_entity_poly.type
_entity_poly.pdbx_seq_one_letter_code
_entity_poly.pdbx_strand_id
1 'polypeptide(L)'
;MIGADIKMSSLSEKITAFFQCTKCSCYMYPPIHQCTAGHCICPFCYKTLKVCQQCQAKKEETHSYILENIYDLLTFPCKFSIEGCKFSAKGAKVRIHENVCDYSIRFCPTHDRLTCTWQGMTKSMIDHCRVNHENQIYFQSQKKITINFASVSVNQGMLFFAAFNRLFRFYSEVNLRNDIIKFAVNYYGQPVKEETYTYEIRVLKYETNEELFIMRSICLYLTDDEAKFVRDNYVTANLSTLHQYCGDNEKLTYIINIIDNTKDKKQNAEENVINNKPTIHSAKYLANDDEDDDDDDDDDEDKQKSCNLLYVYIMLALLFIRMIFFVKQLFGYVFENIFDV
;
A
#
# COMPACT_ATOMS: atom_id res chain seq x y z
N MET A 1 31.77 8.97 -32.42
CA MET A 1 31.65 8.46 -31.04
C MET A 1 30.28 7.79 -30.85
N ILE A 2 30.01 6.65 -31.52
CA ILE A 2 28.71 5.93 -31.47
C ILE A 2 28.94 4.44 -31.10
N GLY A 3 30.00 4.15 -30.33
CA GLY A 3 30.48 2.78 -30.10
C GLY A 3 30.42 2.28 -28.65
N ALA A 4 30.08 3.14 -27.69
CA ALA A 4 30.04 2.80 -26.26
C ALA A 4 28.62 2.38 -25.80
N ASP A 5 27.59 3.07 -26.29
CA ASP A 5 26.21 2.85 -25.82
C ASP A 5 25.60 1.50 -26.25
N ILE A 6 26.03 0.95 -27.40
CA ILE A 6 25.54 -0.33 -27.92
C ILE A 6 26.17 -1.53 -27.18
N LYS A 7 27.36 -1.37 -26.58
CA LYS A 7 28.00 -2.45 -25.80
C LYS A 7 27.49 -2.53 -24.36
N MET A 8 27.22 -1.37 -23.75
CA MET A 8 26.79 -1.27 -22.35
C MET A 8 25.39 -1.85 -22.12
N SER A 9 24.44 -1.59 -23.04
CA SER A 9 23.07 -2.13 -22.97
C SER A 9 23.05 -3.67 -23.01
N SER A 10 23.82 -4.27 -23.92
CA SER A 10 23.91 -5.74 -24.04
C SER A 10 24.57 -6.42 -22.83
N LEU A 11 25.48 -5.72 -22.14
CA LEU A 11 26.12 -6.24 -20.93
C LEU A 11 25.16 -6.16 -19.75
N SER A 12 24.48 -5.02 -19.57
CA SER A 12 23.48 -4.86 -18.52
C SER A 12 22.38 -5.92 -18.62
N GLU A 13 21.88 -6.19 -19.83
CA GLU A 13 20.87 -7.24 -20.05
C GLU A 13 21.37 -8.63 -19.64
N LYS A 14 22.62 -8.97 -20.00
CA LYS A 14 23.25 -10.23 -19.62
C LYS A 14 23.46 -10.34 -18.11
N ILE A 15 23.87 -9.26 -17.45
CA ILE A 15 24.04 -9.24 -15.99
C ILE A 15 22.69 -9.39 -15.32
N THR A 16 21.66 -8.65 -15.75
CA THR A 16 20.29 -8.76 -15.25
C THR A 16 19.76 -10.20 -15.37
N ALA A 17 20.13 -10.96 -16.42
CA ALA A 17 19.73 -12.36 -16.55
C ALA A 17 20.29 -13.26 -15.41
N PHE A 18 21.48 -12.98 -14.88
CA PHE A 18 22.03 -13.72 -13.72
C PHE A 18 21.24 -13.50 -12.43
N PHE A 19 20.43 -12.45 -12.37
CA PHE A 19 19.53 -12.21 -11.25
C PHE A 19 18.25 -13.06 -11.33
N GLN A 20 18.02 -13.87 -12.35
CA GLN A 20 16.85 -14.76 -12.38
C GLN A 20 17.02 -15.94 -11.41
N CYS A 21 16.06 -16.10 -10.51
CA CYS A 21 16.03 -17.25 -9.61
C CYS A 21 15.69 -18.52 -10.39
N THR A 22 16.56 -19.53 -10.32
CA THR A 22 16.36 -20.79 -11.06
C THR A 22 15.15 -21.60 -10.64
N LYS A 23 14.52 -21.28 -9.49
CA LYS A 23 13.33 -21.99 -9.02
C LYS A 23 12.02 -21.36 -9.50
N CYS A 24 11.83 -20.07 -9.29
CA CYS A 24 10.59 -19.38 -9.65
C CYS A 24 10.68 -18.60 -10.96
N SER A 25 11.87 -18.48 -11.55
CA SER A 25 12.15 -17.66 -12.74
C SER A 25 11.89 -16.16 -12.57
N CYS A 26 11.55 -15.69 -11.36
CA CYS A 26 11.47 -14.27 -11.03
C CYS A 26 12.88 -13.71 -10.80
N TYR A 27 13.06 -12.41 -11.05
CA TYR A 27 14.27 -11.71 -10.64
C TYR A 27 14.41 -11.71 -9.11
N MET A 28 15.61 -12.04 -8.65
CA MET A 28 16.04 -11.93 -7.26
C MET A 28 16.10 -10.46 -6.87
N TYR A 29 15.78 -10.17 -5.62
CA TYR A 29 15.78 -8.83 -5.05
C TYR A 29 16.33 -8.91 -3.61
N PRO A 30 16.90 -7.83 -3.06
CA PRO A 30 17.39 -7.79 -1.69
C PRO A 30 16.31 -8.14 -0.64
N PRO A 31 16.61 -8.98 0.37
CA PRO A 31 17.89 -9.65 0.59
C PRO A 31 18.12 -10.83 -0.37
N ILE A 32 19.28 -10.93 -1.00
CA ILE A 32 19.63 -12.05 -1.90
C ILE A 32 20.36 -13.12 -1.09
N HIS A 33 19.60 -14.09 -0.60
CA HIS A 33 20.11 -15.16 0.26
C HIS A 33 21.02 -16.14 -0.48
N GLN A 34 21.87 -16.84 0.27
CA GLN A 34 22.77 -17.86 -0.28
C GLN A 34 22.60 -19.21 0.42
N CYS A 35 23.03 -20.28 -0.25
CA CYS A 35 23.31 -21.55 0.41
C CYS A 35 24.78 -21.66 0.78
N THR A 36 25.14 -22.70 1.55
CA THR A 36 26.54 -22.92 1.97
C THR A 36 27.53 -23.19 0.83
N ALA A 37 27.03 -23.37 -0.40
CA ALA A 37 27.83 -23.50 -1.61
C ALA A 37 27.86 -22.21 -2.46
N GLY A 38 27.28 -21.10 -1.98
CA GLY A 38 27.29 -19.79 -2.63
C GLY A 38 26.18 -19.53 -3.67
N HIS A 39 25.31 -20.50 -3.96
CA HIS A 39 24.19 -20.29 -4.90
C HIS A 39 23.15 -19.33 -4.33
N CYS A 40 22.71 -18.39 -5.16
CA CYS A 40 21.78 -17.34 -4.78
C CYS A 40 20.32 -17.81 -4.84
N ILE A 41 19.51 -17.32 -3.90
CA ILE A 41 18.11 -17.71 -3.70
C ILE A 41 17.30 -16.43 -3.44
N CYS A 42 16.22 -16.20 -4.20
CA CYS A 42 15.34 -15.06 -3.95
C CYS A 42 14.64 -15.18 -2.58
N PRO A 43 14.19 -14.07 -1.96
CA PRO A 43 13.48 -14.10 -0.68
C PRO A 43 12.28 -15.04 -0.63
N PHE A 44 11.50 -15.11 -1.71
CA PHE A 44 10.33 -15.99 -1.77
C PHE A 44 10.73 -17.47 -1.72
N CYS A 45 11.69 -17.87 -2.54
CA CYS A 45 12.19 -19.25 -2.58
C CYS A 45 12.95 -19.60 -1.29
N TYR A 46 13.67 -18.65 -0.70
CA TYR A 46 14.33 -18.85 0.58
C TYR A 46 13.32 -19.21 1.68
N LYS A 47 12.16 -18.55 1.73
CA LYS A 47 11.11 -18.85 2.72
C LYS A 47 10.39 -20.18 2.46
N THR A 48 10.19 -20.56 1.21
CA THR A 48 9.36 -21.72 0.84
C THR A 48 10.14 -23.03 0.72
N LEU A 49 11.43 -22.97 0.40
CA LEU A 49 12.25 -24.16 0.20
C LEU A 49 12.99 -24.55 1.48
N LYS A 50 13.21 -25.86 1.66
CA LYS A 50 14.03 -26.38 2.78
C LYS A 50 15.52 -26.31 2.49
N VAL A 51 15.93 -26.55 1.25
CA VAL A 51 17.32 -26.63 0.78
C VAL A 51 17.49 -25.96 -0.59
N CYS A 52 18.74 -25.65 -0.95
CA CYS A 52 19.06 -25.11 -2.27
C CYS A 52 18.65 -26.07 -3.38
N GLN A 53 17.90 -25.60 -4.38
CA GLN A 53 17.41 -26.46 -5.46
C GLN A 53 18.48 -26.75 -6.52
N GLN A 54 19.57 -25.98 -6.54
CA GLN A 54 20.66 -26.19 -7.48
C GLN A 54 21.65 -27.26 -7.00
N CYS A 55 21.93 -27.32 -5.68
CA CYS A 55 22.98 -28.18 -5.13
C CYS A 55 22.58 -29.00 -3.90
N GLN A 56 21.32 -28.88 -3.42
CA GLN A 56 20.81 -29.54 -2.20
C GLN A 56 21.50 -29.13 -0.88
N ALA A 57 22.42 -28.15 -0.92
CA ALA A 57 23.08 -27.63 0.27
C ALA A 57 22.11 -26.86 1.20
N LYS A 58 22.50 -26.75 2.47
CA LYS A 58 21.77 -25.99 3.48
C LYS A 58 21.72 -24.51 3.09
N LYS A 59 20.61 -23.86 3.41
CA LYS A 59 20.47 -22.40 3.28
C LYS A 59 21.24 -21.70 4.41
N GLU A 60 21.89 -20.59 4.09
CA GLU A 60 22.52 -19.73 5.09
C GLU A 60 21.58 -18.58 5.48
N GLU A 61 21.74 -18.10 6.70
CA GLU A 61 21.00 -16.91 7.16
C GLU A 61 21.56 -15.61 6.56
N THR A 62 22.79 -15.65 6.07
CA THR A 62 23.45 -14.53 5.41
C THR A 62 22.89 -14.26 4.01
N HIS A 63 23.20 -13.07 3.49
CA HIS A 63 22.81 -12.60 2.17
C HIS A 63 23.99 -11.92 1.48
N SER A 64 23.92 -11.82 0.16
CA SER A 64 25.00 -11.31 -0.67
C SER A 64 24.92 -9.79 -0.85
N TYR A 65 25.58 -9.03 0.04
CA TYR A 65 25.68 -7.57 -0.08
C TYR A 65 26.20 -7.10 -1.44
N ILE A 66 27.16 -7.82 -2.04
CA ILE A 66 27.71 -7.47 -3.36
C ILE A 66 26.62 -7.53 -4.43
N LEU A 67 25.81 -8.59 -4.45
CA LEU A 67 24.73 -8.71 -5.44
C LEU A 67 23.60 -7.71 -5.17
N GLU A 68 23.36 -7.36 -3.92
CA GLU A 68 22.38 -6.33 -3.55
C GLU A 68 22.83 -4.94 -4.01
N ASN A 69 24.11 -4.60 -3.84
CA ASN A 69 24.68 -3.35 -4.38
C ASN A 69 24.61 -3.31 -5.92
N ILE A 70 24.92 -4.43 -6.59
CA ILE A 70 24.80 -4.52 -8.05
C ILE A 70 23.34 -4.40 -8.50
N TYR A 71 22.39 -4.98 -7.75
CA TYR A 71 20.96 -4.92 -8.06
C TYR A 71 20.46 -3.47 -8.17
N ASP A 72 20.90 -2.57 -7.30
CA ASP A 72 20.45 -1.17 -7.35
C ASP A 72 21.03 -0.37 -8.53
N LEU A 73 22.09 -0.87 -9.16
CA LEU A 73 22.69 -0.27 -10.36
C LEU A 73 21.99 -0.73 -11.65
N LEU A 74 21.36 -1.91 -11.64
CA LEU A 74 20.77 -2.53 -12.82
C LEU A 74 19.32 -2.11 -13.02
N THR A 75 18.90 -2.10 -14.29
CA THR A 75 17.49 -1.93 -14.68
C THR A 75 16.82 -3.28 -14.84
N PHE A 76 15.66 -3.43 -14.20
CA PHE A 76 14.84 -4.63 -14.25
C PHE A 76 13.47 -4.31 -14.84
N PRO A 77 12.92 -5.19 -15.69
CA PRO A 77 11.51 -5.13 -16.04
C PRO A 77 10.65 -5.58 -14.86
N CYS A 78 9.44 -5.07 -14.78
CA CYS A 78 8.43 -5.58 -13.84
C CYS A 78 8.23 -7.10 -14.02
N LYS A 79 8.09 -7.85 -12.93
CA LYS A 79 7.76 -9.29 -12.99
C LYS A 79 6.46 -9.61 -13.75
N PHE A 80 5.56 -8.63 -13.87
CA PHE A 80 4.31 -8.75 -14.63
C PHE A 80 4.46 -8.30 -16.10
N SER A 81 5.69 -8.27 -16.62
CA SER A 81 5.97 -7.91 -18.02
C SER A 81 5.33 -8.86 -19.04
N ILE A 82 5.28 -10.16 -18.72
CA ILE A 82 4.58 -11.17 -19.53
C ILE A 82 3.09 -10.85 -19.65
N GLU A 83 2.47 -10.32 -18.59
CA GLU A 83 1.06 -9.92 -18.57
C GLU A 83 0.79 -8.61 -19.32
N GLY A 84 1.85 -7.90 -19.72
CA GLY A 84 1.79 -6.66 -20.51
C GLY A 84 2.29 -5.41 -19.79
N CYS A 85 2.83 -5.52 -18.57
CA CYS A 85 3.44 -4.37 -17.91
C CYS A 85 4.74 -3.95 -18.63
N LYS A 86 4.81 -2.69 -19.07
CA LYS A 86 6.00 -2.15 -19.76
C LYS A 86 6.96 -1.41 -18.82
N PHE A 87 6.67 -1.37 -17.53
CA PHE A 87 7.49 -0.65 -16.56
C PHE A 87 8.84 -1.35 -16.37
N SER A 88 9.91 -0.57 -16.46
CA SER A 88 11.28 -1.00 -16.14
C SER A 88 11.98 0.13 -15.40
N ALA A 89 12.72 -0.19 -14.35
CA ALA A 89 13.46 0.78 -13.56
C ALA A 89 14.60 0.12 -12.79
N LYS A 90 15.42 0.93 -12.10
CA LYS A 90 16.40 0.44 -11.13
C LYS A 90 15.74 -0.40 -10.03
N GLY A 91 16.51 -1.33 -9.47
CA GLY A 91 16.07 -2.35 -8.52
C GLY A 91 15.02 -1.92 -7.47
N ALA A 92 15.32 -0.90 -6.65
CA ALA A 92 14.36 -0.43 -5.64
C ALA A 92 13.04 0.10 -6.24
N LYS A 93 13.10 0.82 -7.36
CA LYS A 93 11.93 1.45 -8.01
C LYS A 93 11.01 0.41 -8.65
N VAL A 94 11.56 -0.63 -9.28
CA VAL A 94 10.74 -1.70 -9.87
C VAL A 94 9.94 -2.43 -8.80
N ARG A 95 10.51 -2.64 -7.62
CA ARG A 95 9.84 -3.34 -6.53
C ARG A 95 8.68 -2.55 -5.93
N ILE A 96 8.86 -1.25 -5.77
CA ILE A 96 7.76 -0.35 -5.37
C ILE A 96 6.64 -0.41 -6.40
N HIS A 97 6.98 -0.37 -7.70
CA HIS A 97 5.99 -0.48 -8.77
C HIS A 97 5.24 -1.83 -8.74
N GLU A 98 5.91 -2.95 -8.55
CA GLU A 98 5.26 -4.27 -8.53
C GLU A 98 4.17 -4.40 -7.46
N ASN A 99 4.33 -3.70 -6.34
CA ASN A 99 3.33 -3.65 -5.26
C ASN A 99 2.09 -2.83 -5.61
N VAL A 100 2.11 -2.07 -6.70
CA VAL A 100 1.00 -1.23 -7.16
C VAL A 100 0.66 -1.49 -8.62
N CYS A 101 1.30 -2.46 -9.25
CA CYS A 101 1.20 -2.68 -10.69
C CYS A 101 -0.23 -3.05 -11.09
N ASP A 102 -0.75 -2.40 -12.13
CA ASP A 102 -2.10 -2.65 -12.63
C ASP A 102 -2.28 -4.08 -13.19
N TYR A 103 -1.17 -4.76 -13.52
CA TYR A 103 -1.12 -6.15 -13.94
C TYR A 103 -0.89 -7.14 -12.79
N SER A 104 -0.71 -6.65 -11.56
CA SER A 104 -0.60 -7.50 -10.38
C SER A 104 -1.92 -8.21 -10.10
N ILE A 105 -1.83 -9.51 -9.78
CA ILE A 105 -2.97 -10.35 -9.43
C ILE A 105 -3.31 -10.15 -7.95
N ARG A 106 -4.56 -9.78 -7.65
CA ARG A 106 -5.08 -9.52 -6.29
C ARG A 106 -6.42 -10.18 -6.06
N PHE A 107 -6.71 -10.46 -4.79
CA PHE A 107 -8.05 -10.83 -4.36
C PHE A 107 -8.99 -9.64 -4.38
N CYS A 108 -10.28 -9.89 -4.60
CA CYS A 108 -11.30 -8.86 -4.46
C CYS A 108 -11.25 -8.23 -3.05
N PRO A 109 -11.34 -6.89 -2.89
CA PRO A 109 -11.33 -6.26 -1.56
C PRO A 109 -12.49 -6.65 -0.64
N THR A 110 -13.49 -7.34 -1.18
CA THR A 110 -14.60 -7.92 -0.41
C THR A 110 -14.35 -9.37 0.01
N HIS A 111 -13.20 -9.97 -0.34
CA HIS A 111 -12.86 -11.38 -0.06
C HIS A 111 -13.12 -11.76 1.40
N ASP A 112 -12.54 -11.01 2.35
CA ASP A 112 -12.64 -11.35 3.78
C ASP A 112 -14.05 -11.14 4.36
N ARG A 113 -14.83 -10.21 3.79
CA ARG A 113 -16.14 -9.82 4.34
C ARG A 113 -17.32 -10.55 3.71
N LEU A 114 -17.21 -10.86 2.42
CA LEU A 114 -18.28 -11.41 1.60
C LEU A 114 -17.89 -12.74 0.95
N THR A 115 -16.77 -13.32 1.36
CA THR A 115 -16.23 -14.60 0.85
C THR A 115 -16.11 -14.65 -0.67
N CYS A 116 -15.90 -13.50 -1.32
CA CYS A 116 -15.71 -13.42 -2.76
C CYS A 116 -14.42 -14.13 -3.15
N THR A 117 -14.49 -15.15 -3.99
CA THR A 117 -13.33 -15.96 -4.41
C THR A 117 -12.59 -15.40 -5.63
N TRP A 118 -13.05 -14.27 -6.17
CA TRP A 118 -12.43 -13.69 -7.35
C TRP A 118 -11.01 -13.20 -7.05
N GLN A 119 -10.11 -13.56 -7.96
CA GLN A 119 -8.73 -13.09 -8.00
C GLN A 119 -8.38 -12.76 -9.45
N GLY A 120 -7.76 -11.61 -9.68
CA GLY A 120 -7.44 -11.16 -11.03
C GLY A 120 -6.56 -9.92 -11.06
N MET A 121 -6.27 -9.43 -12.26
CA MET A 121 -5.44 -8.25 -12.43
C MET A 121 -6.11 -7.02 -11.79
N THR A 122 -5.30 -6.17 -11.17
CA THR A 122 -5.78 -4.93 -10.52
C THR A 122 -6.59 -4.06 -11.49
N LYS A 123 -6.18 -3.96 -12.77
CA LYS A 123 -6.93 -3.23 -13.81
C LYS A 123 -8.34 -3.79 -14.09
N SER A 124 -8.58 -5.07 -13.84
CA SER A 124 -9.87 -5.74 -14.08
C SER A 124 -10.76 -5.75 -12.83
N MET A 125 -10.26 -5.24 -11.71
CA MET A 125 -10.95 -5.25 -10.41
C MET A 125 -12.28 -4.50 -10.46
N ILE A 126 -12.29 -3.30 -11.04
CA ILE A 126 -13.49 -2.45 -11.07
C ILE A 126 -14.61 -3.12 -11.87
N ASP A 127 -14.29 -3.77 -12.97
CA ASP A 127 -15.28 -4.47 -13.81
C ASP A 127 -15.88 -5.68 -13.08
N HIS A 128 -15.04 -6.46 -12.39
CA HIS A 128 -15.52 -7.53 -11.51
C HIS A 128 -16.46 -6.99 -10.43
N CYS A 129 -16.04 -5.92 -9.74
CA CYS A 129 -16.81 -5.27 -8.69
C CYS A 129 -18.16 -4.75 -9.19
N ARG A 130 -18.23 -4.21 -10.41
CA ARG A 130 -19.47 -3.70 -11.01
C ARG A 130 -20.51 -4.80 -11.22
N VAL A 131 -20.07 -5.99 -11.62
CA VAL A 131 -20.98 -7.12 -11.90
C VAL A 131 -21.37 -7.87 -10.62
N ASN A 132 -20.44 -8.04 -9.69
CA ASN A 132 -20.61 -8.98 -8.57
C ASN A 132 -20.84 -8.29 -7.21
N HIS A 133 -20.58 -6.97 -7.12
CA HIS A 133 -20.59 -6.21 -5.86
C HIS A 133 -21.26 -4.83 -6.00
N GLU A 134 -22.25 -4.71 -6.89
CA GLU A 134 -23.00 -3.46 -7.14
C GLU A 134 -23.55 -2.83 -5.85
N ASN A 135 -23.96 -3.66 -4.88
CA ASN A 135 -24.54 -3.20 -3.62
C ASN A 135 -23.53 -2.96 -2.49
N GLN A 136 -22.27 -3.38 -2.66
CA GLN A 136 -21.24 -3.28 -1.62
C GLN A 136 -20.13 -2.29 -1.96
N ILE A 137 -20.10 -1.82 -3.21
CA ILE A 137 -19.15 -0.83 -3.70
C ILE A 137 -19.94 0.37 -4.22
N TYR A 138 -19.51 1.58 -3.85
CA TYR A 138 -20.16 2.79 -4.31
C TYR A 138 -19.57 3.23 -5.65
N PHE A 139 -20.38 3.27 -6.70
CA PHE A 139 -19.96 3.73 -8.04
C PHE A 139 -20.07 5.24 -8.25
N GLN A 140 -20.20 5.98 -7.15
CA GLN A 140 -20.17 7.44 -7.10
C GLN A 140 -18.93 7.86 -6.30
N SER A 141 -18.44 9.07 -6.53
CA SER A 141 -17.31 9.61 -5.76
C SER A 141 -17.71 10.10 -4.37
N GLN A 142 -19.01 10.15 -4.07
CA GLN A 142 -19.54 10.69 -2.83
C GLN A 142 -20.52 9.71 -2.18
N LYS A 143 -20.47 9.60 -0.84
CA LYS A 143 -21.46 8.85 -0.06
C LYS A 143 -21.75 9.55 1.27
N LYS A 144 -23.04 9.76 1.54
CA LYS A 144 -23.55 10.19 2.83
C LYS A 144 -23.77 8.96 3.74
N ILE A 145 -23.22 9.01 4.94
CA ILE A 145 -23.28 7.97 5.96
C ILE A 145 -23.88 8.58 7.22
N THR A 146 -24.82 7.88 7.82
CA THR A 146 -25.35 8.22 9.15
C THR A 146 -24.99 7.08 10.09
N ILE A 147 -24.38 7.42 11.22
CA ILE A 147 -23.99 6.47 12.27
C ILE A 147 -24.74 6.80 13.56
N ASN A 148 -25.00 5.77 14.36
CA ASN A 148 -25.36 5.95 15.76
C ASN A 148 -24.06 6.09 16.57
N PHE A 149 -23.93 7.20 17.30
CA PHE A 149 -22.75 7.56 18.07
C PHE A 149 -22.54 6.66 19.29
N ALA A 150 -23.60 6.12 19.90
CA ALA A 150 -23.47 5.12 20.97
C ALA A 150 -22.79 3.82 20.48
N SER A 151 -22.86 3.53 19.17
CA SER A 151 -22.17 2.41 18.54
C SER A 151 -20.80 2.79 17.97
N VAL A 152 -20.33 4.04 18.13
CA VAL A 152 -19.06 4.48 17.50
C VAL A 152 -17.85 3.75 18.09
N SER A 153 -17.93 3.31 19.34
CA SER A 153 -16.90 2.55 20.07
C SER A 153 -16.53 1.20 19.44
N VAL A 154 -17.40 0.64 18.60
CA VAL A 154 -17.20 -0.64 17.88
C VAL A 154 -16.98 -0.47 16.38
N ASN A 155 -17.05 0.75 15.85
CA ASN A 155 -17.06 0.98 14.41
C ASN A 155 -15.65 1.18 13.84
N GLN A 156 -15.06 0.09 13.33
CA GLN A 156 -14.10 0.19 12.22
C GLN A 156 -14.88 0.16 10.91
N GLY A 157 -14.93 1.31 10.23
CA GLY A 157 -15.64 1.45 8.97
C GLY A 157 -14.68 1.25 7.82
N MET A 158 -14.95 0.30 6.93
CA MET A 158 -14.25 0.20 5.66
C MET A 158 -15.27 0.17 4.54
N LEU A 159 -15.13 1.10 3.60
CA LEU A 159 -16.01 1.25 2.44
C LEU A 159 -15.16 1.36 1.18
N PHE A 160 -15.73 0.95 0.06
CA PHE A 160 -15.06 1.00 -1.24
C PHE A 160 -15.84 1.87 -2.22
N PHE A 161 -15.11 2.65 -3.00
CA PHE A 161 -15.65 3.55 -4.01
C PHE A 161 -14.98 3.27 -5.35
N ALA A 162 -15.75 3.07 -6.41
CA ALA A 162 -15.25 2.99 -7.77
C ALA A 162 -15.60 4.30 -8.49
N ALA A 163 -14.61 5.18 -8.67
CA ALA A 163 -14.77 6.50 -9.28
C ALA A 163 -13.51 6.85 -10.09
N PHE A 164 -13.62 7.70 -11.10
CA PHE A 164 -12.46 8.19 -11.88
C PHE A 164 -11.56 7.06 -12.44
N ASN A 165 -12.16 5.92 -12.82
CA ASN A 165 -11.43 4.72 -13.25
C ASN A 165 -10.43 4.16 -12.22
N ARG A 166 -10.66 4.43 -10.94
CA ARG A 166 -9.89 3.93 -9.79
C ARG A 166 -10.81 3.30 -8.76
N LEU A 167 -10.26 2.35 -8.02
CA LEU A 167 -10.90 1.81 -6.82
C LEU A 167 -10.27 2.48 -5.61
N PHE A 168 -11.10 3.12 -4.80
CA PHE A 168 -10.72 3.77 -3.55
C PHE A 168 -11.22 2.96 -2.36
N ARG A 169 -10.46 2.98 -1.28
CA ARG A 169 -10.80 2.41 0.02
C ARG A 169 -10.84 3.52 1.05
N PHE A 170 -12.02 3.78 1.60
CA PHE A 170 -12.20 4.56 2.81
C PHE A 170 -11.99 3.66 4.03
N TYR A 171 -11.27 4.15 5.02
CA TYR A 171 -11.08 3.50 6.30
C TYR A 171 -11.27 4.51 7.44
N SER A 172 -12.02 4.10 8.47
CA SER A 172 -12.15 4.85 9.71
C SER A 172 -11.80 4.00 10.92
N GLU A 173 -11.09 4.59 11.88
CA GLU A 173 -10.71 3.93 13.13
C GLU A 173 -10.98 4.85 14.31
N VAL A 174 -11.64 4.30 15.32
CA VAL A 174 -11.97 4.98 16.56
C VAL A 174 -10.96 4.58 17.64
N ASN A 175 -10.41 5.56 18.33
CA ASN A 175 -9.59 5.38 19.51
C ASN A 175 -10.23 6.13 20.69
N LEU A 176 -10.98 5.38 21.51
CA LEU A 176 -11.68 5.91 22.67
C LEU A 176 -10.75 6.47 23.75
N ARG A 177 -9.55 5.88 23.92
CA ARG A 177 -8.60 6.31 24.95
C ARG A 177 -8.05 7.71 24.66
N ASN A 178 -7.87 8.01 23.38
CA ASN A 178 -7.33 9.28 22.91
C ASN A 178 -8.43 10.26 22.48
N ASP A 179 -9.71 9.91 22.64
CA ASP A 179 -10.87 10.71 22.21
C ASP A 179 -10.85 11.07 20.72
N ILE A 180 -10.30 10.23 19.83
CA ILE A 180 -10.17 10.55 18.40
C ILE A 180 -10.83 9.52 17.48
N ILE A 181 -11.34 9.99 16.36
CA ILE A 181 -11.63 9.19 15.17
C ILE A 181 -10.73 9.63 14.02
N LYS A 182 -10.08 8.65 13.36
CA LYS A 182 -9.26 8.87 12.17
C LYS A 182 -10.01 8.45 10.92
N PHE A 183 -9.81 9.19 9.83
CA PHE A 183 -10.36 8.89 8.51
C PHE A 183 -9.27 8.98 7.45
N ALA A 184 -9.19 7.98 6.59
CA ALA A 184 -8.31 7.96 5.44
C ALA A 184 -9.03 7.43 4.20
N VAL A 185 -8.65 7.95 3.03
CA VAL A 185 -9.01 7.39 1.74
C VAL A 185 -7.74 7.08 0.97
N ASN A 186 -7.63 5.85 0.49
CA ASN A 186 -6.54 5.39 -0.36
C ASN A 186 -7.07 4.85 -1.67
N TYR A 187 -6.21 4.60 -2.66
CA TYR A 187 -6.62 3.97 -3.92
C TYR A 187 -5.70 2.82 -4.34
N TYR A 188 -6.26 1.90 -5.12
CA TYR A 188 -5.55 0.76 -5.70
C TYR A 188 -4.96 1.10 -7.06
N GLY A 189 -3.86 0.43 -7.39
CA GLY A 189 -3.21 0.54 -8.70
C GLY A 189 -2.10 1.58 -8.74
N GLN A 190 -1.47 1.66 -9.90
CA GLN A 190 -0.24 2.42 -10.06
C GLN A 190 -0.54 3.93 -10.05
N PRO A 191 0.21 4.73 -9.27
CA PRO A 191 0.11 6.18 -9.35
C PRO A 191 0.58 6.68 -10.72
N VAL A 192 -0.23 7.53 -11.35
CA VAL A 192 0.10 8.26 -12.57
C VAL A 192 0.43 9.69 -12.18
N LYS A 193 1.54 10.25 -12.69
CA LYS A 193 2.11 11.53 -12.21
C LYS A 193 1.11 12.69 -12.30
N GLU A 194 0.28 12.68 -13.34
CA GLU A 194 -0.74 13.68 -13.63
C GLU A 194 -2.00 13.49 -12.77
N GLU A 195 -2.25 12.28 -12.26
CA GLU A 195 -3.44 11.95 -11.47
C GLU A 195 -3.23 12.31 -10.00
N THR A 196 -4.07 13.19 -9.47
CA THR A 196 -4.11 13.45 -8.04
C THR A 196 -5.52 13.55 -7.52
N TYR A 197 -5.76 12.88 -6.40
CA TYR A 197 -7.07 12.81 -5.77
C TYR A 197 -6.99 13.35 -4.35
N THR A 198 -8.06 14.01 -3.91
CA THR A 198 -8.26 14.40 -2.50
C THR A 198 -9.57 13.84 -2.01
N TYR A 199 -9.69 13.69 -0.70
CA TYR A 199 -10.95 13.35 -0.07
C TYR A 199 -11.34 14.40 0.94
N GLU A 200 -12.65 14.57 1.11
CA GLU A 200 -13.27 15.39 2.13
C GLU A 200 -14.16 14.54 3.01
N ILE A 201 -14.08 14.76 4.31
CA ILE A 201 -15.04 14.29 5.30
C ILE A 201 -15.82 15.52 5.77
N ARG A 202 -17.05 15.65 5.29
CA ARG A 202 -17.95 16.75 5.68
C ARG A 202 -18.86 16.25 6.77
N VAL A 203 -18.83 16.86 7.94
CA VAL A 203 -19.66 16.48 9.09
C VAL A 203 -20.90 17.36 9.10
N LEU A 204 -22.07 16.74 9.28
CA LEU A 204 -23.37 17.40 9.24
C LEU A 204 -24.20 17.05 10.47
N LYS A 205 -25.05 17.98 10.90
CA LYS A 205 -26.14 17.68 11.83
C LYS A 205 -27.13 16.72 11.17
N TYR A 206 -27.59 15.71 11.91
CA TYR A 206 -28.46 14.67 11.36
C TYR A 206 -29.85 15.20 10.98
N GLU A 207 -30.42 16.10 11.77
CA GLU A 207 -31.79 16.60 11.59
C GLU A 207 -31.89 17.64 10.47
N THR A 208 -30.96 18.59 10.46
CA THR A 208 -31.04 19.76 9.58
C THR A 208 -30.21 19.61 8.30
N ASN A 209 -29.29 18.65 8.25
CA ASN A 209 -28.23 18.57 7.23
C ASN A 209 -27.37 19.84 7.14
N GLU A 210 -27.33 20.63 8.21
CA GLU A 210 -26.41 21.76 8.32
C GLU A 210 -24.98 21.23 8.37
N GLU A 211 -24.12 21.75 7.49
CA GLU A 211 -22.69 21.42 7.48
C GLU A 211 -21.99 22.08 8.67
N LEU A 212 -21.32 21.28 9.47
CA LEU A 212 -20.64 21.72 10.69
C LEU A 212 -19.19 22.09 10.40
N PHE A 213 -18.46 21.18 9.76
CA PHE A 213 -17.08 21.40 9.32
C PHE A 213 -16.67 20.38 8.26
N ILE A 214 -15.58 20.69 7.57
CA ILE A 214 -14.97 19.83 6.56
C ILE A 214 -13.52 19.55 6.95
N MET A 215 -13.12 18.29 6.88
CA MET A 215 -11.71 17.88 6.92
C MET A 215 -11.30 17.38 5.54
N ARG A 216 -10.09 17.71 5.10
CA ARG A 216 -9.58 17.33 3.77
C ARG A 216 -8.16 16.78 3.85
N SER A 217 -7.86 15.76 3.06
CA SER A 217 -6.48 15.36 2.77
C SER A 217 -6.37 14.75 1.36
N ILE A 218 -5.16 14.39 0.95
CA ILE A 218 -4.86 13.70 -0.31
C ILE A 218 -5.22 12.21 -0.21
N CYS A 219 -5.63 11.59 -1.32
CA CYS A 219 -5.72 10.13 -1.39
C CYS A 219 -4.36 9.58 -1.81
N LEU A 220 -3.77 8.71 -1.00
CA LEU A 220 -2.52 8.03 -1.34
C LEU A 220 -2.78 6.62 -1.89
N TYR A 221 -1.95 6.16 -2.83
CA TYR A 221 -2.03 4.79 -3.33
C TYR A 221 -1.64 3.76 -2.27
N LEU A 222 -2.23 2.56 -2.33
CA LEU A 222 -1.91 1.43 -1.46
C LEU A 222 -0.74 0.62 -2.02
N THR A 223 0.35 0.54 -1.27
CA THR A 223 1.46 -0.38 -1.53
C THR A 223 1.27 -1.74 -0.85
N ASP A 224 0.35 -1.80 0.11
CA ASP A 224 0.03 -2.96 0.91
C ASP A 224 -1.47 -2.91 1.21
N ASP A 225 -2.17 -4.01 0.94
CA ASP A 225 -3.62 -4.10 1.09
C ASP A 225 -4.02 -4.13 2.58
N GLU A 226 -3.11 -4.50 3.48
CA GLU A 226 -3.31 -4.49 4.93
C GLU A 226 -3.03 -3.13 5.58
N ALA A 227 -2.28 -2.25 4.92
CA ALA A 227 -1.94 -0.94 5.46
C ALA A 227 -3.19 -0.10 5.69
N LYS A 228 -3.48 0.33 6.92
CA LYS A 228 -4.68 1.11 7.26
C LYS A 228 -4.53 2.61 6.98
N PHE A 229 -3.41 3.17 7.39
CA PHE A 229 -3.08 4.60 7.29
C PHE A 229 -1.73 4.73 6.57
N VAL A 230 -1.77 4.90 5.25
CA VAL A 230 -0.56 4.99 4.44
C VAL A 230 0.21 6.26 4.77
N ARG A 231 1.46 6.13 5.23
CA ARG A 231 2.36 7.26 5.56
C ARG A 231 1.74 8.26 6.54
N ASP A 232 0.98 7.75 7.52
CA ASP A 232 0.25 8.57 8.50
C ASP A 232 -0.66 9.65 7.90
N ASN A 233 -1.09 9.46 6.65
CA ASN A 233 -1.99 10.37 5.98
C ASN A 233 -3.44 10.05 6.37
N TYR A 234 -3.96 10.81 7.32
CA TYR A 234 -5.35 10.77 7.77
C TYR A 234 -5.80 12.13 8.27
N VAL A 235 -7.11 12.33 8.32
CA VAL A 235 -7.73 13.44 9.06
C VAL A 235 -8.35 12.90 10.34
N THR A 236 -8.50 13.76 11.34
CA THR A 236 -8.94 13.35 12.68
C THR A 236 -9.90 14.37 13.28
N ALA A 237 -10.87 13.89 14.04
CA ALA A 237 -11.78 14.70 14.84
C ALA A 237 -11.89 14.12 16.25
N ASN A 238 -12.18 14.97 17.23
CA ASN A 238 -12.43 14.53 18.60
C ASN A 238 -13.83 13.91 18.71
N LEU A 239 -13.93 12.76 19.36
CA LEU A 239 -15.21 12.05 19.55
C LEU A 239 -16.14 12.88 20.43
N SER A 240 -15.63 13.44 21.52
CA SER A 240 -16.42 14.29 22.43
C SER A 240 -17.02 15.50 21.72
N THR A 241 -16.29 16.12 20.79
CA THR A 241 -16.80 17.23 19.96
C THR A 241 -17.87 16.74 18.99
N LEU A 242 -17.66 15.61 18.32
CA LEU A 242 -18.67 15.02 17.42
C LEU A 242 -19.96 14.64 18.15
N HIS A 243 -19.85 14.13 19.38
CA HIS A 243 -21.00 13.77 20.21
C HIS A 243 -21.90 14.97 20.51
N GLN A 244 -21.32 16.16 20.76
CA GLN A 244 -22.08 17.39 21.00
C GLN A 244 -22.99 17.77 19.82
N TYR A 245 -22.66 17.30 18.61
CA TYR A 245 -23.44 17.57 17.40
C TYR A 245 -24.49 16.49 17.08
N CYS A 246 -24.56 15.41 17.86
CA CYS A 246 -25.49 14.30 17.61
C CYS A 246 -26.93 14.58 18.07
N GLY A 247 -27.15 15.64 18.87
CA GLY A 247 -28.46 15.95 19.43
C GLY A 247 -29.05 14.80 20.26
N ASP A 248 -30.38 14.81 20.44
CA ASP A 248 -31.09 13.84 21.29
C ASP A 248 -31.22 12.44 20.66
N ASN A 249 -30.96 12.31 19.36
CA ASN A 249 -31.12 11.03 18.64
C ASN A 249 -29.82 10.24 18.53
N GLU A 250 -28.73 10.73 19.12
CA GLU A 250 -27.40 10.11 19.13
C GLU A 250 -26.88 9.78 17.72
N LYS A 251 -27.29 10.55 16.70
CA LYS A 251 -26.90 10.29 15.31
C LYS A 251 -25.96 11.37 14.78
N LEU A 252 -24.88 10.92 14.17
CA LEU A 252 -23.99 11.78 13.39
C LEU A 252 -24.09 11.43 11.93
N THR A 253 -24.09 12.45 11.08
CA THR A 253 -24.01 12.27 9.63
C THR A 253 -22.72 12.84 9.10
N TYR A 254 -22.07 12.11 8.20
CA TYR A 254 -20.95 12.65 7.43
C TYR A 254 -21.01 12.20 5.99
N ILE A 255 -20.44 13.02 5.13
CA ILE A 255 -20.28 12.76 3.71
C ILE A 255 -18.80 12.50 3.46
N ILE A 256 -18.51 11.36 2.84
CA ILE A 256 -17.22 11.07 2.22
C ILE A 256 -17.32 11.56 0.78
N ASN A 257 -16.44 12.45 0.35
CA ASN A 257 -16.40 12.97 -1.02
C ASN A 257 -14.98 12.84 -1.58
N ILE A 258 -14.82 12.15 -2.70
CA ILE A 258 -13.56 11.98 -3.42
C ILE A 258 -13.56 12.92 -4.63
N ILE A 259 -12.48 13.68 -4.77
CA ILE A 259 -12.32 14.72 -5.77
C ILE A 259 -11.12 14.37 -6.64
N ASP A 260 -11.32 14.45 -7.96
CA ASP A 260 -10.26 14.37 -8.96
C ASP A 260 -9.70 15.76 -9.25
N ASN A 261 -8.45 16.01 -8.84
CA ASN A 261 -7.75 17.29 -9.02
C ASN A 261 -6.82 17.27 -10.25
N THR A 262 -6.93 16.25 -11.12
CA THR A 262 -6.05 16.07 -12.29
C THR A 262 -6.13 17.24 -13.28
N LYS A 263 -7.30 17.89 -13.37
CA LYS A 263 -7.53 19.01 -14.32
C LYS A 263 -6.97 20.34 -13.80
N ASP A 264 -7.04 20.60 -12.50
CA ASP A 264 -6.55 21.84 -11.89
C ASP A 264 -5.03 21.99 -12.04
N LYS A 265 -4.29 20.87 -12.09
CA LYS A 265 -2.86 20.89 -12.40
C LYS A 265 -2.54 21.24 -13.84
N LYS A 266 -3.39 20.87 -14.81
CA LYS A 266 -3.17 21.17 -16.23
C LYS A 266 -3.41 22.65 -16.52
N GLN A 267 -4.46 23.24 -15.94
CA GLN A 267 -4.73 24.67 -16.06
C GLN A 267 -3.65 25.53 -15.38
N ASN A 268 -3.23 25.16 -14.16
CA ASN A 268 -2.15 25.86 -13.48
C ASN A 268 -0.78 25.70 -14.19
N ALA A 269 -0.52 24.56 -14.85
CA ALA A 269 0.69 24.39 -15.66
C ALA A 269 0.64 25.22 -16.96
N GLU A 270 -0.53 25.33 -17.59
CA GLU A 270 -0.73 26.12 -18.81
C GLU A 270 -0.73 27.64 -18.54
N GLU A 271 -1.34 28.10 -17.44
CA GLU A 271 -1.31 29.51 -17.01
C GLU A 271 0.11 29.96 -16.60
N ASN A 272 0.90 29.08 -15.96
CA ASN A 272 2.30 29.38 -15.64
C ASN A 272 3.21 29.40 -16.88
N VAL A 273 2.82 28.80 -18.00
CA VAL A 273 3.53 28.89 -19.28
C VAL A 273 3.13 30.17 -20.04
N ILE A 274 1.87 30.61 -19.92
CA ILE A 274 1.37 31.85 -20.56
C ILE A 274 1.87 33.11 -19.82
N ASN A 275 1.99 33.05 -18.49
CA ASN A 275 2.44 34.18 -17.67
C ASN A 275 3.96 34.36 -17.61
N ASN A 276 4.74 33.43 -18.17
CA ASN A 276 6.22 33.51 -18.24
C ASN A 276 6.72 33.91 -19.65
N LYS A 277 6.11 34.95 -20.24
CA LYS A 277 6.70 35.67 -21.37
C LYS A 277 7.70 36.71 -20.84
N PRO A 278 8.96 36.76 -21.29
CA PRO A 278 10.05 37.38 -20.55
C PRO A 278 10.02 38.90 -20.62
N THR A 279 9.98 39.56 -19.46
CA THR A 279 10.38 40.95 -19.30
C THR A 279 11.82 41.02 -18.81
N ILE A 280 12.66 41.60 -19.65
CA ILE A 280 14.10 41.81 -19.45
C ILE A 280 14.29 42.89 -18.37
N HIS A 281 14.90 42.54 -17.23
CA HIS A 281 16.06 43.25 -16.66
C HIS A 281 16.60 42.55 -15.38
N SER A 282 17.84 42.04 -15.50
CA SER A 282 18.93 41.83 -14.49
C SER A 282 18.56 41.37 -13.07
N ALA A 283 19.10 40.28 -12.51
CA ALA A 283 20.51 39.91 -12.35
C ALA A 283 20.65 38.38 -12.08
N LYS A 284 21.53 37.63 -12.77
CA LYS A 284 22.89 37.15 -12.32
C LYS A 284 22.81 36.36 -10.99
N TYR A 285 23.14 35.07 -10.85
CA TYR A 285 24.23 34.26 -11.42
C TYR A 285 23.90 32.73 -11.33
N LEU A 286 24.28 32.02 -12.41
CA LEU A 286 24.85 30.68 -12.61
C LEU A 286 24.32 29.38 -11.95
N ALA A 287 24.26 28.40 -12.85
CA ALA A 287 24.13 26.96 -12.67
C ALA A 287 25.46 26.30 -12.25
N ASN A 288 25.39 24.95 -12.15
CA ASN A 288 26.46 23.95 -12.05
C ASN A 288 26.92 23.65 -10.61
N ASP A 289 27.25 22.44 -10.19
CA ASP A 289 27.32 21.10 -10.80
C ASP A 289 27.15 20.07 -9.64
N ASP A 290 27.14 18.80 -10.01
CA ASP A 290 27.31 17.62 -9.16
C ASP A 290 28.37 17.78 -8.07
N GLU A 291 28.15 17.23 -6.88
CA GLU A 291 29.21 16.64 -6.05
C GLU A 291 28.62 15.71 -4.99
N ASP A 292 29.31 14.58 -4.85
CA ASP A 292 29.17 13.51 -3.87
C ASP A 292 29.37 14.02 -2.43
N ASP A 293 28.73 13.38 -1.45
CA ASP A 293 29.21 13.37 -0.06
C ASP A 293 28.79 12.03 0.60
N ASP A 294 29.78 11.16 0.75
CA ASP A 294 29.80 10.00 1.66
C ASP A 294 30.28 10.45 3.07
N ASP A 295 29.92 9.63 4.06
CA ASP A 295 30.44 9.52 5.45
C ASP A 295 29.99 10.63 6.44
N ASP A 296 29.51 10.37 7.67
CA ASP A 296 29.93 9.34 8.64
C ASP A 296 28.87 9.02 9.72
N ASP A 297 29.05 7.85 10.33
CA ASP A 297 28.26 7.12 11.32
C ASP A 297 28.12 7.76 12.73
N ASP A 298 27.01 7.44 13.42
CA ASP A 298 27.00 6.84 14.77
C ASP A 298 25.55 6.79 15.34
N ASP A 299 25.03 5.57 15.63
CA ASP A 299 24.00 5.21 16.64
C ASP A 299 23.11 3.99 16.24
N ASP A 300 23.70 2.87 15.80
CA ASP A 300 22.94 1.69 15.32
C ASP A 300 22.99 0.43 16.20
N GLU A 301 23.52 0.47 17.43
CA GLU A 301 23.50 -0.72 18.31
C GLU A 301 22.22 -0.89 19.16
N ASP A 302 21.41 0.16 19.35
CA ASP A 302 20.19 0.08 20.20
C ASP A 302 18.87 -0.18 19.43
N LYS A 303 18.82 0.07 18.11
CA LYS A 303 17.64 -0.23 17.28
C LYS A 303 17.50 -1.73 16.95
N GLN A 304 18.61 -2.45 16.85
CA GLN A 304 18.61 -3.88 16.52
C GLN A 304 18.02 -4.76 17.65
N LYS A 305 18.14 -4.34 18.93
CA LYS A 305 17.56 -5.06 20.07
C LYS A 305 16.04 -4.81 20.22
N SER A 306 15.56 -3.63 19.84
CA SER A 306 14.13 -3.27 19.85
C SER A 306 13.30 -4.07 18.83
N CYS A 307 13.84 -4.27 17.62
CA CYS A 307 13.16 -5.02 16.56
C CYS A 307 13.01 -6.53 16.87
N ASN A 308 14.01 -7.14 17.51
CA ASN A 308 13.97 -8.55 17.89
C ASN A 308 12.96 -8.83 19.02
N LEU A 309 12.81 -7.90 19.96
CA LEU A 309 11.82 -8.03 21.04
C LEU A 309 10.39 -7.90 20.50
N LEU A 310 10.14 -6.94 19.61
CA LEU A 310 8.83 -6.76 18.97
C LEU A 310 8.42 -8.00 18.14
N TYR A 311 9.36 -8.62 17.44
CA TYR A 311 9.12 -9.85 16.67
C TYR A 311 8.75 -11.04 17.57
N VAL A 312 9.40 -11.20 18.72
CA VAL A 312 9.07 -12.25 19.70
C VAL A 312 7.68 -12.02 20.30
N TYR A 313 7.31 -10.78 20.63
CA TYR A 313 5.96 -10.45 21.11
C TYR A 313 4.87 -10.72 20.07
N ILE A 314 5.12 -10.42 18.79
CA ILE A 314 4.19 -10.73 17.70
C ILE A 314 4.02 -12.25 17.55
N MET A 315 5.11 -13.02 17.60
CA MET A 315 5.04 -14.48 17.50
C MET A 315 4.33 -15.13 18.70
N LEU A 316 4.54 -14.63 19.92
CA LEU A 316 3.82 -15.10 21.11
C LEU A 316 2.33 -14.73 21.05
N ALA A 317 1.98 -13.54 20.55
CA ALA A 317 0.59 -13.13 20.38
C ALA A 317 -0.14 -14.00 19.33
N LEU A 318 0.52 -14.35 18.23
CA LEU A 318 -0.04 -15.25 17.21
C LEU A 318 -0.23 -16.68 17.73
N LEU A 319 0.69 -17.18 18.58
CA LEU A 319 0.53 -18.47 19.26
C LEU A 319 -0.63 -18.45 20.26
N PHE A 320 -0.80 -17.34 21.00
CA PHE A 320 -1.90 -17.19 21.94
C PHE A 320 -3.26 -17.13 21.23
N ILE A 321 -3.35 -16.40 20.11
CA ILE A 321 -4.55 -16.37 19.26
C ILE A 321 -4.87 -17.77 18.73
N ARG A 322 -3.87 -18.53 18.26
CA ARG A 322 -4.08 -19.92 17.83
C ARG A 322 -4.54 -20.83 18.98
N MET A 323 -4.03 -20.64 20.19
CA MET A 323 -4.51 -21.35 21.38
C MET A 323 -5.97 -21.01 21.69
N ILE A 324 -6.38 -19.74 21.59
CA ILE A 324 -7.77 -19.33 21.81
C ILE A 324 -8.71 -19.98 20.79
N PHE A 325 -8.31 -20.03 19.51
CA PHE A 325 -9.09 -20.73 18.48
C PHE A 325 -9.17 -22.23 18.72
N PHE A 326 -8.08 -22.86 19.15
CA PHE A 326 -8.05 -24.28 19.48
C PHE A 326 -8.90 -24.62 20.71
N VAL A 327 -8.86 -23.77 21.75
CA VAL A 327 -9.72 -23.91 22.94
C VAL A 327 -11.19 -23.69 22.59
N LYS A 328 -11.53 -22.71 21.74
CA LYS A 328 -12.91 -22.54 21.23
C LYS A 328 -13.40 -23.75 20.45
N GLN A 329 -12.52 -24.38 19.65
CA GLN A 329 -12.86 -25.58 18.89
C GLN A 329 -13.07 -26.80 19.80
N LEU A 330 -12.26 -26.95 20.86
CA LEU A 330 -12.45 -27.98 21.88
C LEU A 330 -13.73 -27.77 22.71
N PHE A 331 -14.04 -26.53 23.11
CA PHE A 331 -15.28 -26.23 23.84
C PHE A 331 -16.53 -26.41 22.97
N GLY A 332 -16.46 -26.11 21.66
CA GLY A 332 -17.52 -26.44 20.71
C GLY A 332 -17.77 -27.95 20.61
N TYR A 333 -16.71 -28.75 20.58
CA TYR A 333 -16.80 -30.22 20.51
C TYR A 333 -17.32 -30.87 21.80
N VAL A 334 -17.08 -30.26 22.96
CA VAL A 334 -17.57 -30.76 24.26
C VAL A 334 -19.04 -30.40 24.48
N PHE A 335 -19.54 -29.28 23.95
CA PHE A 335 -20.95 -28.90 24.07
C PHE A 335 -21.89 -29.70 23.16
N GLU A 336 -21.43 -30.14 21.98
CA GLU A 336 -22.23 -31.01 21.10
C GLU A 336 -22.37 -32.46 21.63
N ASN A 337 -21.50 -32.90 22.56
CA ASN A 337 -21.55 -34.26 23.12
C ASN A 337 -22.20 -34.36 24.52
N ILE A 338 -22.75 -33.26 25.05
CA ILE A 338 -23.41 -33.24 26.38
C ILE A 338 -24.95 -33.11 26.29
N PHE A 339 -25.51 -32.88 25.10
CA PHE A 339 -26.96 -32.74 24.90
C PHE A 339 -27.64 -33.87 24.08
N ASP A 340 -26.91 -34.93 23.74
CA ASP A 340 -27.48 -36.18 23.18
C ASP A 340 -27.33 -37.34 24.17
N VAL A 341 -28.14 -37.33 25.24
CA VAL A 341 -28.54 -38.53 26.02
C VAL A 341 -30.01 -38.40 26.43
#